data_AF-A0A1F6DR59-F1
#
_entry.id   AF-A0A1F6DR59-F1
#
_cell.length_a   1.000
_cell.length_b   1.000
_cell.length_c   1.000
_cell.angle_alpha   90.00
_cell.angle_beta   90.00
_cell.angle_gamma   90.00
#
_symmetry.space_group_name_H-M   'P 1'
#
loop_
_entity.id
_entity.type
_entity.pdbx_description
1 polymer ?
#
loop_
_entity_poly.entity_id
_entity_poly.type
_entity_poly.pdbx_seq_one_letter_code
_entity_poly.pdbx_strand_id
1 'polypeptide(L)'
;MNGEPTNHEILEAIQTFSSSVDQRFDRVDQRLDRVEATMVTKDYLDEKLADLRGDLVVLTRKEDAKVRTLVEILRERKVLTDDDAKRILSMEPFPQLAL
;
A
#
# COMPACT_ATOMS: atom_id res chain seq x y z
N MET A 1 0.83 63.22 11.29
CA MET A 1 2.30 63.04 11.37
C MET A 1 2.52 61.58 11.65
N ASN A 2 3.07 60.83 10.70
CA ASN A 2 3.52 59.47 10.97
C ASN A 2 4.87 59.62 11.69
N GLY A 3 4.86 59.50 13.02
CA GLY A 3 6.07 59.57 13.82
C GLY A 3 7.01 58.42 13.46
N GLU A 4 8.30 58.69 13.41
CA GLU A 4 9.29 57.62 13.29
C GLU A 4 9.17 56.70 14.51
N PRO A 5 9.12 55.37 14.31
CA PRO A 5 9.04 54.43 15.40
C PRO A 5 10.26 54.59 16.30
N THR A 6 10.01 54.60 17.61
CA THR A 6 11.06 54.66 18.62
C THR A 6 11.83 53.34 18.67
N ASN A 7 13.07 53.40 19.15
CA ASN A 7 13.88 52.18 19.36
C ASN A 7 13.17 51.16 20.26
N HIS A 8 12.32 51.61 21.20
CA HIS A 8 11.55 50.72 22.07
C HIS A 8 10.49 49.91 21.30
N GLU A 9 9.71 50.58 20.44
CA GLU A 9 8.69 49.94 19.60
C GLU A 9 9.34 48.96 18.62
N ILE A 10 10.52 49.29 18.08
CA ILE A 10 11.28 48.37 17.22
C ILE A 10 11.72 47.12 18.01
N LEU A 11 12.23 47.29 19.23
CA LEU A 11 12.65 46.15 20.07
C LEU A 11 11.47 45.26 20.49
N GLU A 12 10.32 45.84 20.82
CA GLU A 12 9.11 45.08 21.15
C GLU A 12 8.59 44.30 19.94
N ALA A 13 8.60 44.90 18.75
CA ALA A 13 8.24 44.22 17.51
C ALA A 13 9.21 43.06 17.20
N ILE A 14 10.52 43.26 17.40
CA ILE A 14 11.54 42.22 17.24
C ILE A 14 11.30 41.08 18.24
N GLN A 15 11.05 41.39 19.51
CA GLN A 15 10.79 40.37 20.54
C GLN A 15 9.53 39.56 20.22
N THR A 16 8.45 40.24 19.83
CA THR A 16 7.18 39.61 19.44
C THR A 16 7.36 38.72 18.23
N PHE A 17 8.11 39.20 17.24
CA PHE A 17 8.46 38.42 16.05
C PHE A 17 9.29 37.18 16.40
N SER A 18 10.35 37.34 17.20
CA SER A 18 11.21 36.24 17.66
C SER A 18 10.38 35.16 18.36
N SER A 19 9.57 35.55 19.36
CA SER A 19 8.73 34.59 20.09
C SER A 19 7.73 33.88 19.16
N SER A 20 7.18 34.58 18.17
CA SER A 20 6.26 33.99 17.20
C SER A 20 6.96 33.02 16.25
N VAL A 21 8.21 33.31 15.88
CA VAL A 21 9.04 32.45 15.05
C VAL A 21 9.44 31.19 15.80
N ASP A 22 9.88 31.30 17.05
CA ASP A 22 10.24 30.16 17.90
C ASP A 22 9.07 29.18 18.04
N GLN A 23 7.87 29.71 18.36
CA GLN A 23 6.66 28.89 18.44
C GLN A 23 6.29 28.20 17.11
N ARG A 24 6.64 28.80 15.97
CA ARG A 24 6.41 28.17 14.66
C ARG A 24 7.42 27.07 14.39
N PHE A 25 8.68 27.26 14.78
CA PHE A 25 9.70 26.23 14.68
C PHE A 25 9.36 25.02 15.54
N ASP A 26 8.95 25.22 16.80
CA ASP A 26 8.51 24.12 17.68
C ASP A 26 7.38 23.30 17.05
N ARG A 27 6.42 23.97 16.40
CA ARG A 27 5.31 23.29 15.71
C ARG A 27 5.77 22.57 14.43
N VAL A 28 6.78 23.07 13.75
CA VAL A 28 7.34 22.42 12.56
C VAL A 28 8.09 21.16 12.99
N ASP A 29 8.91 21.23 14.02
CA ASP A 29 9.66 20.08 14.56
C ASP A 29 8.69 18.98 15.02
N GLN A 30 7.66 19.33 15.81
CA GLN A 30 6.62 18.37 16.20
C GLN A 30 5.89 17.72 15.03
N ARG A 31 5.75 18.43 13.90
CA ARG A 31 5.14 17.86 12.69
C ARG A 31 6.11 16.97 11.95
N LEU A 32 7.38 17.31 11.90
CA LEU A 32 8.43 16.48 11.29
C LEU A 32 8.57 15.16 12.06
N ASP A 33 8.65 15.19 13.39
CA ASP A 33 8.70 13.99 14.23
C ASP A 33 7.53 13.03 13.94
N ARG A 34 6.31 13.57 13.79
CA ARG A 34 5.12 12.79 13.44
C ARG A 34 5.19 12.21 12.03
N VAL A 35 5.69 12.99 11.07
CA VAL A 35 5.87 12.51 9.69
C VAL A 35 6.92 11.41 9.67
N GLU A 36 8.05 11.57 10.33
CA GLU A 36 9.10 10.54 10.40
C GLU A 36 8.61 9.26 11.09
N ALA A 37 7.83 9.39 12.17
CA ALA A 37 7.26 8.24 12.87
C ALA A 37 6.19 7.47 12.07
N THR A 38 5.54 8.11 11.08
CA THR A 38 4.44 7.51 10.30
C THR A 38 4.83 7.20 8.86
N MET A 39 5.94 7.75 8.38
CA MET A 39 6.41 7.53 7.03
C MET A 39 6.93 6.10 6.93
N VAL A 40 6.34 5.35 5.99
CA VAL A 40 6.88 4.07 5.56
C VAL A 40 7.80 4.30 4.36
N THR A 41 8.90 3.57 4.32
CA THR A 41 9.81 3.64 3.17
C THR A 41 9.20 2.88 2.00
N LYS A 42 9.54 3.32 0.79
CA LYS A 42 9.18 2.60 -0.44
C LYS A 42 9.66 1.14 -0.38
N ASP A 43 10.89 0.92 0.08
CA ASP A 43 11.48 -0.42 0.16
C ASP A 43 10.70 -1.34 1.10
N TYR A 44 10.24 -0.83 2.25
CA TYR A 44 9.39 -1.60 3.17
C TYR A 44 8.07 -1.99 2.53
N LEU A 45 7.43 -1.07 1.80
CA LEU A 45 6.20 -1.36 1.07
C LEU A 45 6.43 -2.37 -0.06
N ASP A 46 7.50 -2.21 -0.84
CA ASP A 46 7.84 -3.11 -1.94
C ASP A 46 8.09 -4.54 -1.42
N GLU A 47 8.76 -4.69 -0.28
CA GLU A 47 8.96 -5.99 0.40
C GLU A 47 7.61 -6.60 0.83
N LYS A 48 6.76 -5.86 1.55
CA LYS A 48 5.46 -6.37 2.01
C LYS A 48 4.50 -6.68 0.88
N LEU A 49 4.56 -5.93 -0.21
CA LEU A 49 3.78 -6.21 -1.41
C LEU A 49 4.30 -7.45 -2.16
N ALA A 50 5.61 -7.68 -2.17
CA ALA A 50 6.19 -8.89 -2.74
C ALA A 50 5.77 -10.15 -1.95
N ASP A 51 5.82 -10.09 -0.61
CA ASP A 51 5.34 -11.15 0.28
C ASP A 51 3.87 -11.46 0.04
N LEU A 52 3.01 -10.43 0.10
CA LEU A 52 1.56 -10.58 -0.10
C LEU A 52 1.23 -11.17 -1.48
N ARG A 53 1.92 -10.71 -2.54
CA ARG A 53 1.77 -11.27 -3.89
C ARG A 53 2.16 -12.74 -3.91
N GLY A 54 3.23 -13.13 -3.22
CA GLY A 54 3.65 -14.52 -3.08
C GLY A 54 2.57 -15.38 -2.43
N ASP A 55 2.02 -14.92 -1.31
CA ASP A 55 0.95 -15.61 -0.58
C ASP A 55 -0.31 -15.80 -1.44
N LEU A 56 -0.72 -14.76 -2.17
CA LEU A 56 -1.86 -14.84 -3.10
C LEU A 56 -1.63 -15.88 -4.19
N VAL A 57 -0.44 -15.90 -4.80
CA VAL A 57 -0.09 -16.91 -5.83
C VAL A 57 -0.17 -18.33 -5.25
N VAL A 58 0.30 -18.55 -4.02
CA VAL A 58 0.23 -19.86 -3.35
C VAL A 58 -1.22 -20.27 -3.09
N LEU A 59 -2.05 -19.35 -2.60
CA LEU A 59 -3.47 -19.61 -2.36
C LEU A 59 -4.21 -19.95 -3.66
N THR A 60 -4.04 -19.13 -4.70
CA THR A 60 -4.67 -19.36 -6.01
C THR A 60 -4.21 -20.68 -6.63
N ARG A 61 -2.94 -21.08 -6.47
CA ARG A 61 -2.47 -22.40 -6.91
C ARG A 61 -3.11 -23.56 -6.15
N LYS A 62 -3.33 -23.42 -4.83
CA LYS A 62 -4.03 -24.44 -4.04
C LYS A 62 -5.49 -24.57 -4.45
N GLU A 63 -6.14 -23.45 -4.77
CA GLU A 63 -7.50 -23.43 -5.31
C GLU A 63 -7.57 -24.07 -6.68
N ASP A 64 -6.64 -23.73 -7.58
CA ASP A 64 -6.52 -24.35 -8.90
C ASP A 64 -6.38 -25.88 -8.79
N ALA A 65 -5.51 -26.38 -7.89
CA ALA A 65 -5.39 -27.82 -7.63
C ALA A 65 -6.71 -28.46 -7.18
N LYS A 66 -7.47 -27.81 -6.28
CA LYS A 66 -8.79 -28.31 -5.86
C LYS A 66 -9.80 -28.33 -7.00
N VAL A 67 -9.81 -27.29 -7.84
CA VAL A 67 -10.68 -27.20 -9.02
C VAL A 67 -10.35 -28.31 -10.01
N ARG A 68 -9.06 -28.57 -10.27
CA ARG A 68 -8.62 -29.68 -11.12
C ARG A 68 -9.16 -31.02 -10.63
N THR A 69 -8.96 -31.34 -9.35
CA THR A 69 -9.47 -32.57 -8.75
C THR A 69 -11.00 -32.66 -8.86
N LEU A 70 -11.71 -31.55 -8.68
CA LEU A 70 -13.16 -31.53 -8.86
C LEU A 70 -13.58 -31.81 -10.31
N VAL A 71 -12.91 -31.20 -11.28
CA VAL A 71 -13.16 -31.44 -12.72
C VAL A 71 -12.93 -32.90 -13.07
N GLU A 72 -11.86 -33.51 -12.56
CA GLU A 72 -11.56 -34.94 -12.76
C GLU A 72 -12.68 -35.83 -12.19
N ILE A 73 -13.10 -35.58 -10.94
CA ILE A 73 -14.20 -36.34 -10.30
C ILE A 73 -15.49 -36.22 -11.11
N LEU A 74 -15.82 -35.02 -11.60
CA LEU A 74 -17.05 -34.79 -12.36
C LEU A 74 -16.99 -35.43 -13.76
N ARG A 75 -15.82 -35.45 -14.40
CA ARG A 75 -15.59 -36.17 -15.66
C ARG A 75 -15.73 -37.68 -15.47
N GLU A 76 -15.12 -38.25 -14.43
CA GLU A 76 -15.24 -39.68 -14.10
C GLU A 76 -16.69 -40.10 -13.84
N ARG A 77 -17.47 -39.23 -13.19
CA ARG A 77 -18.90 -39.43 -12.95
C ARG A 77 -19.79 -39.15 -14.16
N LYS A 78 -19.20 -38.80 -15.31
CA LYS A 78 -19.91 -38.44 -16.56
C LYS A 78 -20.89 -37.28 -16.40
N VAL A 79 -20.62 -36.38 -15.46
CA VAL A 79 -21.39 -35.13 -15.27
C VAL A 79 -20.89 -34.04 -16.22
N LEU A 80 -19.57 -34.04 -16.51
CA LEU A 80 -18.94 -33.16 -17.49
C LEU A 80 -18.50 -33.95 -18.72
N THR A 81 -18.57 -33.30 -19.89
CA THR A 81 -17.95 -33.81 -21.12
C THR A 81 -16.45 -33.53 -21.12
N ASP A 82 -15.70 -34.24 -21.97
CA ASP A 82 -14.25 -33.99 -22.14
C ASP A 82 -13.97 -32.58 -22.68
N ASP A 83 -14.85 -32.06 -23.55
CA ASP A 83 -14.75 -30.71 -24.08
C ASP A 83 -14.98 -29.64 -22.99
N ASP A 84 -15.97 -29.85 -22.12
CA ASP A 84 -16.22 -28.94 -20.98
C ASP A 84 -15.05 -28.95 -19.99
N ALA A 85 -14.52 -30.14 -19.67
CA ALA A 85 -13.36 -30.27 -18.81
C ALA A 85 -12.14 -29.55 -19.42
N LYS A 86 -11.87 -29.76 -20.72
CA LYS A 86 -10.77 -29.09 -21.42
C LYS A 86 -10.92 -27.58 -21.42
N ARG A 87 -12.15 -27.08 -21.64
CA ARG A 87 -12.45 -25.66 -21.59
C ARG A 87 -12.16 -25.07 -20.20
N ILE A 88 -12.64 -25.70 -19.12
CA ILE A 88 -12.39 -25.23 -17.75
C ILE A 88 -10.89 -25.23 -17.43
N LEU A 89 -10.18 -26.31 -17.77
CA LEU A 89 -8.75 -26.44 -17.47
C LEU A 89 -7.86 -25.52 -18.30
N SER A 90 -8.38 -24.97 -19.41
CA SER A 90 -7.69 -23.97 -20.23
C SER A 90 -7.84 -22.52 -19.74
N MET A 91 -8.59 -22.30 -18.66
CA MET A 91 -8.83 -20.96 -18.13
C MET A 91 -7.63 -20.42 -17.34
N GLU A 92 -7.48 -19.09 -17.38
CA GLU A 92 -6.62 -18.36 -16.45
C GLU A 92 -7.10 -18.53 -15.00
N PRO A 93 -6.21 -18.44 -13.99
CA PRO A 93 -4.84 -17.92 -14.04
C PRO A 93 -3.75 -18.94 -14.36
N PHE A 94 -4.04 -20.24 -14.33
CA PHE A 94 -3.04 -21.31 -14.55
C PHE A 94 -3.52 -22.34 -15.59
N PRO A 95 -3.60 -21.96 -16.87
CA PRO A 95 -4.13 -22.83 -17.91
C PRO A 95 -3.27 -24.08 -18.14
N GLN A 96 -3.91 -25.23 -18.29
CA GLN A 96 -3.28 -26.48 -18.70
C GLN A 96 -3.35 -26.65 -20.21
N LEU A 97 -2.32 -26.16 -20.90
CA LEU A 97 -2.24 -26.16 -22.37
C LEU A 97 -1.86 -27.53 -22.97
N ALA A 98 -1.56 -28.53 -22.14
CA ALA A 98 -1.02 -29.83 -22.56
C ALA A 98 -1.92 -31.03 -22.21
N LEU A 99 -3.24 -30.87 -22.35
CA LEU A 99 -4.24 -31.95 -22.21
C LEU A 99 -4.82 -32.39 -23.55
#